data_AF-A0A9P0LKL8-F1
#
_entry.id   AF-A0A9P0LKL8-F1
#
_cell.length_a   1.000
_cell.length_b   1.000
_cell.length_c   1.000
_cell.angle_alpha   90.00
_cell.angle_beta   90.00
_cell.angle_gamma   90.00
#
_symmetry.space_group_name_H-M   'P 1'
#
loop_
_entity.id
_entity.type
_entity.pdbx_description
1 polymer ?
#
loop_
_entity_poly.entity_id
_entity_poly.type
_entity_poly.pdbx_seq_one_letter_code
_entity_poly.pdbx_strand_id
1 'polypeptide(L)'
;MGIANANYEFIYCDFGTNGRVSDGGVIENTKFMKYLASNKLNLPAPETVVPGEPPLNYVFVGDEAFAMRHDFLKPYNQRELDYQEKSIQLPFE
;
A
#
# COMPACT_ATOMS: atom_id res chain seq x y z
N MET A 1 -3.27 -5.98 11.04
CA MET A 1 -3.15 -5.13 9.84
C MET A 1 -4.15 -3.99 9.94
N GLY A 2 -3.73 -2.76 9.71
CA GLY A 2 -4.60 -1.59 9.65
C GLY A 2 -4.46 -0.88 8.31
N ILE A 3 -5.55 -0.27 7.84
CA ILE A 3 -5.56 0.60 6.67
C ILE A 3 -6.07 1.96 7.13
N ALA A 4 -5.29 2.99 6.84
CA ALA A 4 -5.64 4.37 7.14
C ALA A 4 -5.96 5.13 5.86
N ASN A 5 -6.86 6.11 5.96
CA ASN A 5 -7.06 7.09 4.90
C ASN A 5 -6.00 8.21 4.98
N ALA A 6 -6.07 9.18 4.06
CA ALA A 6 -5.16 10.32 4.02
C ALA A 6 -5.24 11.25 5.24
N ASN A 7 -6.29 11.13 6.07
CA ASN A 7 -6.48 11.88 7.31
C ASN A 7 -5.92 11.15 8.53
N TYR A 8 -5.15 10.07 8.34
CA TYR A 8 -4.63 9.21 9.41
C TYR A 8 -5.71 8.49 10.23
N GLU A 9 -6.90 8.30 9.66
CA GLU A 9 -8.00 7.58 10.32
C GLU A 9 -8.04 6.13 9.84
N PHE A 10 -8.10 5.18 10.79
CA PHE A 10 -8.26 3.76 10.44
C PHE A 10 -9.65 3.50 9.86
N ILE A 11 -9.70 3.11 8.59
CA ILE A 11 -10.93 2.75 7.87
C ILE A 11 -11.16 1.24 7.84
N TYR A 12 -10.12 0.45 8.13
CA TYR A 12 -10.19 -1.00 8.23
C TYR A 12 -9.13 -1.51 9.19
N CYS A 13 -9.50 -2.48 10.01
CA CYS A 13 -8.57 -3.19 10.88
C CYS A 13 -8.88 -4.70 10.82
N ASP A 14 -7.83 -5.49 10.69
CA ASP A 14 -7.85 -6.94 10.76
C ASP A 14 -6.88 -7.37 11.87
N PHE A 15 -7.42 -7.98 12.91
CA PHE A 15 -6.66 -8.34 14.12
C PHE A 15 -5.78 -9.58 13.95
N GLY A 16 -5.67 -10.11 12.72
CA GLY A 16 -4.67 -11.10 12.36
C GLY A 16 -4.93 -12.50 12.91
N THR A 17 -4.07 -13.42 12.47
CA THR A 17 -4.04 -14.84 12.85
C THR A 17 -2.74 -15.14 13.62
N ASN A 18 -2.59 -16.37 14.11
CA ASN A 18 -1.51 -16.84 14.99
C ASN A 18 -0.10 -16.33 14.56
N GLY A 19 0.72 -15.85 15.51
CA GLY A 19 1.97 -15.09 15.29
C GLY A 19 3.15 -15.82 14.63
N ARG A 20 2.89 -16.93 13.92
CA ARG A 20 3.87 -17.67 13.11
C ARG A 20 3.89 -17.25 11.64
N VAL A 21 2.96 -16.38 11.22
CA VAL A 21 2.81 -15.94 9.84
C VAL A 21 3.57 -14.62 9.66
N SER A 22 4.36 -14.49 8.59
CA SER A 22 5.04 -13.24 8.23
C SER A 22 4.02 -12.14 7.88
N ASP A 23 4.40 -10.87 7.98
CA ASP A 23 3.49 -9.77 7.66
C ASP A 23 2.93 -9.85 6.23
N GLY A 24 3.76 -10.27 5.27
CA GLY A 24 3.34 -10.58 3.89
C GLY A 24 2.30 -11.71 3.83
N GLY A 25 2.48 -12.78 4.59
CA GLY A 25 1.48 -13.85 4.69
C GLY A 25 0.21 -13.43 5.43
N VAL A 26 0.29 -12.47 6.36
CA VAL A 26 -0.87 -11.93 7.07
C VAL A 26 -1.74 -11.14 6.10
N ILE A 27 -1.18 -10.23 5.30
CA ILE A 27 -1.97 -9.44 4.35
C ILE A 27 -2.68 -10.32 3.31
N GLU A 28 -2.00 -11.33 2.76
CA GLU A 28 -2.54 -12.23 1.73
C GLU A 28 -3.79 -12.98 2.21
N ASN A 29 -3.89 -13.24 3.51
CA ASN A 29 -5.01 -13.96 4.10
C ASN A 29 -6.18 -13.07 4.53
N THR A 30 -6.03 -11.74 4.48
CA THR A 30 -7.08 -10.80 4.89
C THR A 30 -8.24 -10.74 3.90
N LYS A 31 -9.43 -10.37 4.40
CA LYS A 31 -10.58 -10.09 3.52
C LYS A 31 -10.27 -8.94 2.56
N PHE A 32 -9.59 -7.91 3.05
CA PHE A 32 -9.14 -6.78 2.24
C PHE A 32 -8.38 -7.24 0.99
N MET A 33 -7.32 -8.04 1.15
CA MET A 33 -6.49 -8.46 0.02
C MET A 33 -7.26 -9.33 -0.98
N LYS A 34 -8.19 -10.17 -0.50
CA LYS A 34 -9.08 -10.96 -1.38
C LYS A 34 -10.00 -10.08 -2.21
N TYR A 35 -10.51 -9.00 -1.64
CA TYR A 35 -11.39 -8.05 -2.34
C TYR A 35 -10.59 -7.17 -3.30
N LEU A 36 -9.40 -6.72 -2.90
CA LEU A 36 -8.47 -6.00 -3.75
C LEU A 36 -8.11 -6.84 -4.98
N ALA A 37 -7.67 -8.09 -4.78
CA ALA A 37 -7.29 -8.99 -5.87
C ALA A 37 -8.45 -9.42 -6.78
N SER A 38 -9.70 -9.32 -6.33
CA SER A 38 -10.88 -9.61 -7.16
C SER A 38 -11.57 -8.37 -7.73
N ASN A 39 -10.93 -7.19 -7.65
CA ASN A 39 -11.48 -5.91 -8.10
C ASN A 39 -12.85 -5.57 -7.47
N LYS A 40 -13.09 -6.02 -6.24
CA LYS A 40 -14.35 -5.81 -5.50
C LYS A 40 -14.35 -4.61 -4.56
N LEU A 41 -13.22 -3.91 -4.45
CA LEU A 41 -13.11 -2.67 -3.67
C LEU A 41 -13.69 -1.45 -4.39
N ASN A 42 -14.08 -1.58 -5.67
CA ASN A 42 -14.63 -0.50 -6.48
C ASN A 42 -13.73 0.75 -6.48
N LEU A 43 -12.43 0.55 -6.65
CA LEU A 43 -11.48 1.66 -6.76
C LEU A 43 -11.82 2.52 -7.99
N PRO A 44 -11.55 3.83 -7.94
CA PRO A 44 -11.75 4.69 -9.10
C PRO A 44 -10.94 4.20 -10.30
N ALA A 45 -11.44 4.50 -11.51
CA ALA A 45 -10.68 4.26 -12.72
C ALA A 45 -9.40 5.13 -12.74
N PRO A 46 -8.37 4.73 -13.49
CA PRO A 46 -7.13 5.50 -13.59
C PRO A 46 -7.40 6.91 -14.11
N GLU A 47 -6.66 7.89 -13.58
CA GLU A 47 -6.87 9.31 -13.87
C GLU A 47 -5.60 9.97 -14.39
N THR A 48 -5.74 10.87 -15.36
CA THR A 48 -4.62 11.66 -15.89
C THR A 48 -4.28 12.78 -14.90
N VAL A 49 -3.17 12.61 -14.18
CA VAL A 49 -2.68 13.60 -13.20
C VAL A 49 -1.80 14.66 -13.87
N VAL A 50 -1.08 14.29 -14.93
CA VAL A 50 -0.18 15.19 -15.68
C VAL A 50 -0.67 15.27 -17.14
N PRO A 51 -0.97 16.48 -17.66
CA PRO A 51 -1.38 16.66 -19.04
C PRO A 51 -0.35 16.10 -20.03
N GLY A 52 -0.79 15.19 -20.91
CA GLY A 52 0.08 14.55 -21.90
C GLY A 52 0.75 13.26 -21.43
N GLU A 53 0.57 12.85 -20.17
CA GLU A 53 1.06 11.57 -19.66
C GLU A 53 -0.04 10.50 -19.58
N PRO A 54 0.33 9.21 -19.50
CA PRO A 54 -0.62 8.13 -19.27
C PRO A 54 -1.36 8.32 -17.93
N PRO A 55 -2.63 7.86 -17.84
CA PRO A 55 -3.36 7.89 -16.58
C PRO A 55 -2.71 6.97 -15.54
N LEU A 56 -2.76 7.40 -14.28
CA LEU A 56 -2.19 6.67 -13.14
C LEU A 56 -3.29 5.95 -12.35
N ASN A 57 -2.95 4.76 -11.85
CA ASN A 57 -3.84 4.00 -10.98
C ASN A 57 -3.84 4.59 -9.57
N TYR A 58 -4.98 4.46 -8.90
CA TYR A 58 -5.06 4.63 -7.45
C TYR A 58 -4.42 3.43 -6.77
N VAL A 59 -3.48 3.66 -5.85
CA VAL A 59 -2.70 2.61 -5.18
C VAL A 59 -2.73 2.76 -3.67
N PHE A 60 -2.66 1.64 -2.96
CA PHE A 60 -2.33 1.62 -1.54
C PHE A 60 -0.81 1.65 -1.36
N VAL A 61 -0.32 2.34 -0.34
CA VAL A 61 1.09 2.32 0.06
C VAL A 61 1.19 1.49 1.34
N GLY A 62 2.09 0.51 1.37
CA GLY A 62 2.24 -0.37 2.54
C GLY A 62 3.68 -0.64 2.93
N ASP A 63 3.91 -1.68 3.74
CA ASP A 63 5.24 -2.06 4.21
C ASP A 63 6.08 -2.77 3.13
N GLU A 64 7.40 -2.80 3.35
CA GLU A 64 8.37 -3.49 2.52
C GLU A 64 8.07 -5.00 2.34
N ALA A 65 7.42 -5.61 3.34
CA ALA A 65 7.03 -7.02 3.34
C ALA A 65 5.94 -7.38 2.31
N PHE A 66 5.27 -6.40 1.70
CA PHE A 66 4.18 -6.64 0.75
C PHE A 66 4.68 -6.69 -0.71
N ALA A 67 4.02 -7.52 -1.51
CA ALA A 67 4.34 -7.66 -2.92
C ALA A 67 3.86 -6.44 -3.74
N MET A 68 4.72 -5.94 -4.64
CA MET A 68 4.38 -4.84 -5.55
C MET A 68 3.31 -5.27 -6.56
N ARG A 69 2.29 -4.43 -6.75
CA ARG A 69 1.16 -4.65 -7.65
C ARG A 69 0.71 -3.34 -8.31
N HIS A 70 -0.15 -3.44 -9.32
CA HIS A 70 -0.74 -2.27 -9.99
C HIS A 70 -1.65 -1.41 -9.08
N ASP A 71 -2.08 -1.97 -7.95
CA ASP A 71 -2.98 -1.42 -6.94
C ASP A 71 -2.30 -1.27 -5.56
N PHE A 72 -1.00 -1.61 -5.47
CA PHE A 72 -0.25 -1.64 -4.22
C PHE A 72 1.22 -1.31 -4.43
N LEU A 73 1.67 -0.17 -3.92
CA LEU A 73 3.03 0.31 -4.01
C LEU A 73 3.82 -0.07 -2.76
N LYS A 74 5.03 -0.55 -3.00
CA LYS A 74 6.03 -0.78 -1.96
C LYS A 74 6.90 0.47 -1.81
N PRO A 75 7.22 0.91 -0.58
CA PRO A 75 8.14 2.02 -0.35
C PRO A 75 9.51 1.68 -0.94
N TYR A 76 10.24 2.72 -1.35
CA TYR A 76 11.58 2.54 -1.86
C TYR A 76 12.47 1.84 -0.84
N ASN A 77 13.31 0.93 -1.33
CA ASN A 77 14.20 0.16 -0.48
C ASN A 77 15.18 1.11 0.21
N GLN A 78 15.02 1.28 1.53
CA GLN A 78 15.81 2.23 2.32
C GLN A 78 17.32 1.97 2.28
N ARG A 79 17.74 0.75 1.92
CA ARG A 79 19.15 0.39 1.76
C ARG A 79 19.80 1.00 0.51
N GLU A 80 18.98 1.37 -0.47
CA GLU A 80 19.42 1.89 -1.78
C GLU A 80 19.23 3.40 -1.92
N LEU A 81 18.60 4.04 -0.93
CA LEU A 81 18.35 5.49 -0.92
C LEU A 81 19.57 6.27 -0.41
N ASP A 82 19.94 7.34 -1.11
CA ASP A 82 20.92 8.32 -0.63
C ASP A 82 20.30 9.16 0.51
N TYR A 83 21.13 9.92 1.25
CA TYR A 83 20.72 10.69 2.43
C TYR A 83 19.54 11.64 2.17
N GLN A 84 19.43 12.21 0.96
CA GLN A 84 18.33 13.09 0.56
C GLN A 84 17.03 12.35 0.29
N GLU A 85 17.09 11.12 -0.20
CA GLU A 85 15.91 10.32 -0.50
C GLU A 85 15.32 9.72 0.78
N LYS A 86 16.18 9.45 1.77
CA LYS A 86 15.76 9.05 3.13
C LYS A 86 14.94 10.13 3.82
N SER A 87 15.27 11.42 3.66
CA SER A 87 14.52 12.51 4.31
C SER A 87 13.13 12.74 3.71
N ILE A 88 12.91 12.38 2.43
CA ILE A 88 11.60 12.43 1.75
C ILE A 88 10.72 11.23 2.10
N GLN A 89 11.35 10.09 2.46
CA GLN A 89 10.63 8.90 2.95
C GLN A 89 10.26 9.00 4.45
N LEU A 90 11.04 9.75 5.23
CA LEU A 90 10.88 9.95 6.68
C LEU A 90 10.10 11.21 7.17
N PRO A 91 9.41 12.04 6.35
CA PRO A 91 8.81 13.28 6.85
C PRO A 91 7.49 13.03 7.62
N PHE A 92 7.25 11.81 8.07
CA PHE A 92 6.00 11.36 8.70
C PHE A 92 6.21 10.78 10.10
N GLU A 93 7.18 11.29 10.87
CA GLU A 93 7.24 11.14 12.33
C GLU A 93 6.56 12.32 13.05
#